data_AF-A0A3Q2XXN8-F1
#
_entry.id   AF-A0A3Q2XXN8-F1
#
_cell.length_a   1.000
_cell.length_b   1.000
_cell.length_c   1.000
_cell.angle_alpha   90.00
_cell.angle_beta   90.00
_cell.angle_gamma   90.00
#
_symmetry.space_group_name_H-M   'P 1'
#
loop_
_entity.id
_entity.type
_entity.pdbx_description
1 polymer ?
#
loop_
_entity_poly.entity_id
_entity_poly.type
_entity_poly.pdbx_seq_one_letter_code
_entity_poly.pdbx_strand_id
1 'polypeptide(L)'
;MKDLVGGKRCGNGFVEEGEECDCGQECTNDCCNANNCTLKEGAQCAHGVCCQGCKVMQTHTHTYARTQLPTAAALTLLSKNGTADCAYWR
;
A
#
# COMPACT_ATOMS: atom_id res chain seq x y z
N MET A 1 -17.54 -15.96 -19.66
CA MET A 1 -16.37 -15.75 -18.78
C MET A 1 -16.86 -14.89 -17.64
N LYS A 2 -16.74 -15.37 -16.40
CA LYS A 2 -17.31 -14.69 -15.24
C LYS A 2 -16.55 -13.39 -15.05
N ASP A 3 -17.23 -12.27 -15.25
CA ASP A 3 -16.86 -11.01 -14.64
C ASP A 3 -16.53 -11.33 -13.18
N LEU A 4 -15.27 -11.19 -12.80
CA LEU A 4 -14.89 -11.24 -11.39
C LEU A 4 -15.64 -10.08 -10.74
N VAL A 5 -16.73 -10.42 -10.04
CA VAL A 5 -17.76 -9.52 -9.52
C VAL A 5 -17.14 -8.59 -8.47
N GLY A 6 -16.52 -7.51 -8.93
CA GLY A 6 -15.89 -6.51 -8.09
C GLY A 6 -15.02 -5.54 -8.87
N GLY A 7 -15.42 -5.17 -10.10
CA GLY A 7 -14.64 -4.27 -10.94
C GLY A 7 -14.29 -2.96 -10.22
N LYS A 8 -13.14 -2.35 -10.59
CA LYS A 8 -12.59 -1.09 -10.08
C LYS A 8 -13.54 -0.33 -9.15
N ARG A 9 -13.46 -0.63 -7.85
CA ARG A 9 -14.39 -0.08 -6.87
C ARG A 9 -13.71 0.16 -5.55
N CYS A 10 -13.56 1.45 -5.25
CA CYS A 10 -13.24 1.94 -3.94
C CYS A 10 -14.11 1.30 -2.84
N GLY A 11 -13.43 0.81 -1.81
CA GLY A 11 -13.99 0.10 -0.68
C GLY A 11 -14.02 -1.41 -0.87
N ASN A 12 -13.31 -1.98 -1.85
CA ASN A 12 -13.15 -3.43 -2.01
C ASN A 12 -11.94 -3.98 -1.24
N GLY A 13 -11.11 -3.10 -0.66
CA GLY A 13 -9.92 -3.45 0.11
C GLY A 13 -8.68 -3.70 -0.74
N PHE A 14 -8.70 -3.40 -2.03
CA PHE A 14 -7.57 -3.56 -2.95
C PHE A 14 -7.28 -2.23 -3.64
N VAL A 15 -6.02 -1.79 -3.58
CA VAL A 15 -5.61 -0.58 -4.31
C VAL A 15 -5.49 -0.91 -5.79
N GLU A 16 -6.38 -0.32 -6.59
CA GLU A 16 -6.37 -0.46 -8.04
C GLU A 16 -5.78 0.78 -8.73
N GLU A 17 -5.48 0.68 -10.02
CA GLU A 17 -4.97 1.82 -10.78
C GLU A 17 -5.99 2.98 -10.78
N GLY A 18 -5.56 4.11 -10.21
CA GLY A 18 -6.37 5.31 -10.00
C GLY A 18 -6.66 5.61 -8.53
N GLU A 19 -6.41 4.65 -7.64
CA GLU A 19 -6.59 4.79 -6.19
C GLU A 19 -5.23 4.93 -5.50
N GLU A 20 -5.21 5.69 -4.40
CA GLU A 20 -4.01 5.84 -3.56
C GLU A 20 -4.09 4.94 -2.32
N CYS A 21 -5.29 4.51 -1.94
CA CYS A 21 -5.53 3.65 -0.81
C CYS A 21 -6.92 3.01 -0.90
N ASP A 22 -7.09 1.79 -0.41
CA ASP A 22 -8.40 1.19 -0.20
C ASP A 22 -8.36 0.40 1.13
N CYS A 23 -9.22 0.79 2.06
CA CYS A 23 -9.34 0.21 3.40
C CYS A 23 -10.61 -0.65 3.58
N GLY A 24 -11.32 -0.95 2.49
CA GLY A 24 -12.58 -1.68 2.51
C GLY A 24 -13.78 -0.81 2.90
N GLN A 25 -14.98 -1.42 2.95
CA GLN A 25 -16.22 -0.72 3.30
C GLN A 25 -16.26 -0.27 4.77
N GLU A 26 -15.69 -1.06 5.67
CA GLU A 26 -15.60 -0.75 7.11
C GLU A 26 -14.26 -0.09 7.45
N CYS A 27 -13.99 1.05 6.83
CA CYS A 27 -12.71 1.73 6.94
C CYS A 27 -12.56 2.48 8.27
N THR A 28 -11.68 2.00 9.13
CA THR A 28 -11.23 2.70 10.35
C THR A 28 -9.86 3.36 10.19
N ASN A 29 -9.37 3.45 8.96
CA ASN A 29 -8.04 3.98 8.67
C ASN A 29 -8.08 5.50 8.58
N ASP A 30 -7.42 6.19 9.51
CA ASP A 30 -7.40 7.65 9.53
C ASP A 30 -6.65 8.26 8.34
N CYS A 31 -5.83 7.49 7.65
CA CYS A 31 -5.00 7.95 6.54
C CYS A 31 -5.72 7.86 5.18
N CYS A 32 -6.77 7.04 5.08
CA CYS A 32 -7.48 6.79 3.82
C CYS A 32 -8.89 7.39 3.85
N ASN A 33 -9.30 8.02 2.75
CA ASN A 33 -10.67 8.46 2.56
C ASN A 33 -11.48 7.37 1.85
N ALA A 34 -12.31 6.66 2.63
CA ALA A 34 -13.10 5.53 2.14
C ALA A 34 -14.14 5.89 1.05
N ASN A 35 -14.48 7.18 0.89
CA ASN A 35 -15.47 7.59 -0.11
C ASN A 35 -14.90 7.69 -1.52
N ASN A 36 -13.61 7.95 -1.65
CA ASN A 36 -12.96 8.23 -2.93
C ASN A 36 -11.61 7.54 -3.11
N CYS A 37 -11.17 6.74 -2.13
CA CYS A 37 -9.94 5.95 -2.17
C CYS A 37 -8.68 6.78 -2.45
N THR A 38 -8.70 8.01 -1.94
CA THR A 38 -7.54 8.90 -1.90
C THR A 38 -6.97 8.96 -0.49
N LEU A 39 -5.69 9.30 -0.37
CA LEU A 39 -5.12 9.64 0.92
C LEU A 39 -5.82 10.89 1.47
N LYS A 40 -5.97 10.94 2.80
CA LYS A 40 -6.40 12.17 3.46
C LYS A 40 -5.30 13.23 3.38
N GLU A 41 -5.68 14.48 3.50
CA GLU A 41 -4.73 15.59 3.48
C GLU A 41 -3.61 15.39 4.53
N GLY A 42 -2.36 15.46 4.08
CA GLY A 42 -1.18 15.26 4.92
C GLY A 42 -0.75 13.80 5.12
N ALA A 43 -1.53 12.81 4.68
CA ALA A 43 -1.11 11.42 4.64
C ALA A 43 -0.19 11.16 3.44
N GLN A 44 0.87 10.38 3.66
CA GLN A 44 1.82 9.94 2.63
C GLN A 44 1.67 8.46 2.28
N CYS A 45 1.00 7.72 3.16
CA CYS A 45 0.68 6.31 3.04
C CYS A 45 -0.58 6.03 3.87
N ALA A 46 -1.26 4.93 3.57
CA ALA A 46 -2.35 4.43 4.41
C ALA A 46 -2.15 2.98 4.85
N HIS A 47 -1.33 2.19 4.13
CA HIS A 47 -1.21 0.75 4.36
C HIS A 47 0.24 0.29 4.29
N GLY A 48 0.50 -0.94 4.76
CA GLY A 48 1.78 -1.61 4.64
C GLY A 48 2.74 -1.37 5.82
N VAL A 49 3.81 -2.17 5.85
CA VAL A 49 4.77 -2.22 6.97
C VAL A 49 5.63 -0.95 7.09
N CYS A 50 5.70 -0.14 6.03
CA CYS A 50 6.41 1.13 6.00
C CYS A 50 5.53 2.33 6.43
N CYS A 51 4.25 2.12 6.77
CA CYS A 51 3.34 3.20 7.12
C CYS A 51 3.09 3.27 8.62
N GLN A 52 3.52 4.36 9.25
CA GLN A 52 3.24 4.63 10.66
C GLN A 52 2.70 6.06 10.83
N GLY A 53 1.50 6.18 11.42
CA GLY A 53 0.87 7.48 11.62
C GLY A 53 0.68 8.27 10.33
N CYS A 54 0.26 7.58 9.26
CA CYS A 54 0.07 8.14 7.92
C CYS A 54 1.34 8.71 7.25
N LYS A 55 2.53 8.37 7.75
CA LYS A 55 3.81 8.78 7.18
C LYS A 55 4.65 7.57 6.81
N VAL A 56 5.36 7.70 5.68
CA VAL A 56 6.33 6.69 5.26
C VAL A 56 7.52 6.78 6.20
N MET A 57 7.86 5.67 6.84
CA MET A 57 9.05 5.61 7.69
C MET A 57 10.30 5.64 6.81
N GLN A 58 11.25 6.53 7.08
CA GLN A 58 12.46 6.65 6.26
C GLN A 58 13.46 5.50 6.50
N THR A 59 13.38 4.83 7.64
CA THR A 59 14.30 3.74 8.00
C THR A 59 13.54 2.70 8.81
N HIS A 60 13.31 1.51 8.25
CA HIS A 60 12.94 0.34 9.04
C HIS A 60 13.97 -0.76 8.82
N THR A 61 14.67 -1.14 9.88
CA THR A 61 15.46 -2.37 9.92
C THR A 61 14.48 -3.52 10.10
N HIS A 62 13.81 -3.96 9.03
CA HIS A 62 13.01 -5.18 9.08
C HIS A 62 13.98 -6.37 9.07
N THR A 63 14.27 -6.97 10.22
CA THR A 63 15.09 -8.18 10.34
C THR A 63 14.49 -9.41 9.65
N TYR A 64 13.27 -9.31 9.12
CA TYR A 64 12.61 -10.40 8.39
C TYR A 64 11.86 -9.86 7.17
N ALA A 65 12.57 -9.69 6.05
CA ALA A 65 11.96 -9.75 4.73
C ALA A 65 11.83 -11.23 4.33
N ARG A 66 10.75 -11.90 4.77
CA ARG A 66 10.34 -13.17 4.18
C ARG A 66 8.93 -13.03 3.63
N THR A 67 8.87 -12.93 2.29
CA THR A 67 7.79 -13.36 1.37
C THR A 67 6.37 -12.88 1.70
N GLN A 68 5.67 -12.20 0.79
CA GLN A 68 5.13 -12.82 -0.43
C GLN A 68 5.24 -11.89 -1.65
N LEU A 69 5.96 -12.35 -2.68
CA LEU A 69 5.71 -11.89 -4.06
C LEU A 69 4.48 -12.63 -4.58
N PRO A 70 3.61 -11.94 -5.32
CA PRO A 70 3.36 -12.41 -6.68
C PRO A 70 3.42 -11.25 -7.69
N THR A 71 3.89 -11.57 -8.90
CA THR A 71 3.87 -10.75 -10.13
C THR A 71 5.02 -9.74 -10.35
N ALA A 72 6.11 -10.26 -10.94
CA ALA A 72 6.83 -9.75 -12.12
C ALA A 72 7.01 -8.23 -12.42
N ALA A 73 6.97 -7.31 -11.45
CA ALA A 73 7.32 -5.89 -11.67
C ALA A 73 8.40 -5.34 -10.72
N ALA A 74 9.04 -6.18 -9.91
CA ALA A 74 10.09 -5.77 -8.97
C ALA A 74 11.49 -5.90 -9.61
N LEU A 75 11.85 -4.99 -10.51
CA LEU A 75 13.20 -4.96 -11.09
C LEU A 75 13.73 -3.53 -11.26
N THR A 76 13.77 -2.79 -10.16
CA THR A 76 14.79 -1.74 -9.92
C THR A 76 14.97 -1.46 -8.42
N LEU A 77 15.14 -2.51 -7.60
CA LEU A 77 15.73 -2.34 -6.26
C LEU A 77 17.12 -2.95 -6.24
N LEU A 78 18.08 -2.16 -6.74
CA LEU A 78 19.46 -2.27 -6.31
C LEU A 78 19.50 -1.88 -4.82
N SER A 79 19.44 -2.85 -3.92
CA SER A 79 20.13 -2.69 -2.64
C SER A 79 20.64 -4.04 -2.14
N LYS A 80 21.97 -4.16 -2.21
CA LYS A 80 22.75 -5.24 -1.62
C LYS A 80 22.67 -5.03 -0.10
N ASN A 81 22.33 -6.08 0.66
CA ASN A 81 22.04 -6.11 2.11
C ASN A 81 20.64 -5.65 2.53
N GLY A 82 19.70 -6.59 2.64
CA GLY A 82 18.85 -6.83 3.84
C GLY A 82 18.00 -5.71 4.46
N THR A 83 18.05 -4.48 3.97
CA THR A 83 17.23 -3.35 4.41
C THR A 83 16.21 -3.06 3.30
N ALA A 84 14.93 -3.25 3.59
CA ALA A 84 13.87 -2.76 2.72
C ALA A 84 13.84 -1.24 2.85
N ASP A 85 14.37 -0.55 1.84
CA ASP A 85 14.29 0.90 1.76
C ASP A 85 12.84 1.30 1.46
N CYS A 86 12.20 1.99 2.41
CA CYS A 86 10.82 2.45 2.28
C CYS A 86 10.69 3.68 1.36
N ALA A 87 11.77 4.16 0.72
CA ALA A 87 11.79 5.33 -0.16
C ALA A 87 10.74 5.33 -1.29
N TYR A 88 10.19 4.17 -1.64
CA TYR A 88 9.21 4.01 -2.72
C TYR A 88 7.84 3.46 -2.29
N TRP A 89 7.56 3.38 -0.98
CA TRP A 89 6.27 2.86 -0.49
C TRP A 89 5.25 4.00 -0.35
N ARG A 90 4.12 3.92 -1.07
CA ARG A 90 2.96 4.81 -0.94
C ARG A 90 1.70 3.97 -0.90
#